data_AF-A0A7X9FVD1-F1
#
_entry.id   AF-A0A7X9FVD1-F1
#
_cell.length_a   1.000
_cell.length_b   1.000
_cell.length_c   1.000
_cell.angle_alpha   90.00
_cell.angle_beta   90.00
_cell.angle_gamma   90.00
#
_symmetry.space_group_name_H-M   'P 1'
#
loop_
_entity.id
_entity.type
_entity.pdbx_description
1 polymer ?
#
loop_
_entity_poly.entity_id
_entity_poly.type
_entity_poly.pdbx_seq_one_letter_code
_entity_poly.pdbx_strand_id
1 'polypeptide(L)'
;MPDLILISCSDHKMPYGRRMVVGTDPIPWLRDAELRQKLFKTRSLVFHYIKTNKLCDAERKQGNRGYDPVNRGLVKGPDFGGTDYSGLYLPACLRYIGRFFREVRGNLSDDDALKLWERSCGGYQVLIVSGLYGLVSPFDPIQEYTCHFTDRIIGTRQGLQIIWRNVLAEIICHLTKDTGSGCKVKLVDLLSEESYQDAFDWGLISKHATCFNRVYKLKAGPETLINSARFFRSEFLHDKKEPPELFHDKYIYRKYLDKPEDRILFEAQPKTTRKQVAREGIVEFIPQLKQLYGESWDSLPDRVKNEIANSEYSYQHHCDLRDFDFTAAGICLSKAIEIWVEEKVVRPLVEIEGLAELLKDRGGHQIYPEEATLGDITEFLKEVVDKIYQDPKVWYALNRRFSEITPDKIAGFKNDLIEIKDKYRNGWAYKKIMRRKEYENFRELSPNFFKTWVPKWKHSQ
;
A
#
# COMPACT_ATOMS: atom_id res chain seq x y z
N MET A 1 -23.43 6.84 17.07
CA MET A 1 -22.37 7.66 16.46
C MET A 1 -22.26 7.29 15.00
N PRO A 2 -22.02 8.24 14.10
CA PRO A 2 -21.85 7.94 12.68
C PRO A 2 -20.57 7.13 12.46
N ASP A 3 -20.59 6.24 11.46
CA ASP A 3 -19.38 5.58 10.98
C ASP A 3 -18.41 6.62 10.38
N LEU A 4 -17.11 6.35 10.47
CA LEU A 4 -16.04 7.27 10.08
C LEU A 4 -15.43 6.84 8.75
N ILE A 5 -15.28 7.78 7.81
CA ILE A 5 -14.68 7.53 6.50
C ILE A 5 -13.46 8.44 6.33
N LEU A 6 -12.33 7.85 6.00
CA LEU A 6 -11.07 8.55 5.71
C LEU A 6 -10.83 8.60 4.21
N ILE A 7 -10.57 9.79 3.68
CA ILE A 7 -10.19 10.01 2.28
C ILE A 7 -8.92 10.86 2.20
N SER A 8 -8.12 10.71 1.16
CA SER A 8 -6.93 11.56 1.01
C SER A 8 -7.26 12.95 0.49
N CYS A 9 -6.44 13.92 0.85
CA CYS A 9 -6.43 15.22 0.21
C CYS A 9 -6.03 15.12 -1.27
N SER A 10 -6.06 16.27 -1.94
CA SER A 10 -5.62 16.37 -3.33
C SER A 10 -4.38 17.23 -3.44
N ASP A 11 -3.46 16.79 -4.28
CA ASP A 11 -2.32 17.59 -4.72
C ASP A 11 -2.80 18.85 -5.46
N HIS A 12 -3.70 18.69 -6.43
CA HIS A 12 -4.30 19.80 -7.15
C HIS A 12 -5.39 20.48 -6.34
N LYS A 13 -5.37 21.82 -6.33
CA LYS A 13 -6.30 22.67 -5.61
C LYS A 13 -6.78 23.81 -6.49
N MET A 14 -8.00 24.30 -6.26
CA MET A 14 -8.45 25.56 -6.84
C MET A 14 -7.56 26.70 -6.33
N PRO A 15 -7.17 27.68 -7.16
CA PRO A 15 -6.28 28.77 -6.75
C PRO A 15 -7.01 30.00 -6.17
N TYR A 16 -8.33 30.08 -6.32
CA TYR A 16 -9.13 31.22 -5.86
C TYR A 16 -9.78 30.96 -4.50
N GLY A 17 -10.29 31.98 -3.82
CA GLY A 17 -11.02 31.78 -2.58
C GLY A 17 -11.57 33.09 -2.04
N ARG A 18 -12.07 33.05 -0.81
CA ARG A 18 -12.57 34.22 -0.09
C ARG A 18 -11.84 34.34 1.23
N ARG A 19 -11.70 35.57 1.74
CA ARG A 19 -11.18 35.77 3.09
C ARG A 19 -12.10 35.10 4.10
N MET A 20 -11.50 34.48 5.12
CA MET A 20 -12.26 33.93 6.22
C MET A 20 -12.93 35.07 7.00
N VAL A 21 -14.18 34.88 7.41
CA VAL A 21 -14.87 35.86 8.26
C VAL A 21 -14.22 35.85 9.63
N VAL A 22 -14.02 37.04 10.21
CA VAL A 22 -13.43 37.18 11.55
C VAL A 22 -14.31 36.45 12.58
N GLY A 23 -13.68 35.65 13.44
CA GLY A 23 -14.37 34.84 14.45
C GLY A 23 -14.92 33.50 13.97
N THR A 24 -14.79 33.14 12.68
CA THR A 24 -15.13 31.78 12.22
C THR A 24 -14.25 30.73 12.92
N ASP A 25 -14.88 29.68 13.47
CA ASP A 25 -14.16 28.49 13.93
C ASP A 25 -13.75 27.65 12.70
N PRO A 26 -12.45 27.44 12.44
CA PRO A 26 -11.98 26.70 11.28
C PRO A 26 -12.09 25.17 11.42
N ILE A 27 -12.43 24.63 12.60
CA ILE A 27 -12.55 23.17 12.83
C ILE A 27 -13.73 22.83 13.77
N PRO A 28 -14.97 23.19 13.41
CA PRO A 28 -16.13 23.07 14.31
C PRO A 28 -16.48 21.62 14.69
N TRP A 29 -15.95 20.63 13.98
CA TRP A 29 -16.22 19.20 14.20
C TRP A 29 -15.43 18.59 15.36
N LEU A 30 -14.28 19.15 15.74
CA LEU A 30 -13.46 18.65 16.85
C LEU A 30 -13.72 19.51 18.08
N ARG A 31 -14.55 19.05 19.03
CA ARG A 31 -14.95 19.84 20.20
C ARG A 31 -13.98 19.76 21.39
N ASP A 32 -13.18 18.71 21.44
CA ASP A 32 -12.22 18.48 22.53
C ASP A 32 -11.09 19.52 22.51
N ALA A 33 -10.99 20.33 23.56
CA ALA A 33 -10.06 21.46 23.60
C ALA A 33 -8.57 21.05 23.55
N GLU A 34 -8.22 19.93 24.20
CA GLU A 34 -6.83 19.44 24.23
C GLU A 34 -6.41 18.93 22.84
N LEU A 35 -7.26 18.12 22.22
CA LEU A 35 -7.02 17.60 20.87
C LEU A 35 -7.00 18.71 19.82
N ARG A 36 -7.87 19.72 19.95
CA ARG A 36 -7.82 20.93 19.11
C ARG A 36 -6.47 21.64 19.25
N GLN A 37 -5.99 21.83 20.47
CA GLN A 37 -4.71 22.49 20.71
C GLN A 37 -3.55 21.70 20.11
N LYS A 38 -3.53 20.36 20.26
CA LYS A 38 -2.54 19.48 19.64
C LYS A 38 -2.59 19.59 18.11
N LEU A 39 -3.77 19.55 17.51
CA LEU A 39 -3.97 19.70 16.07
C LEU A 39 -3.41 21.04 15.57
N PHE A 40 -3.79 22.17 16.18
CA PHE A 40 -3.28 23.48 15.79
C PHE A 40 -1.76 23.61 15.96
N LYS A 41 -1.21 23.08 17.07
CA LYS A 41 0.24 23.08 17.30
C LYS A 41 0.97 22.34 16.18
N THR A 42 0.48 21.17 15.77
CA THR A 42 1.09 20.40 14.68
C THR A 42 0.91 21.08 13.32
N ARG A 43 -0.27 21.66 13.03
CA ARG A 43 -0.48 22.48 11.81
C ARG A 43 0.50 23.66 11.74
N SER A 44 0.64 24.40 12.84
CA SER A 44 1.59 25.51 12.97
C SER A 44 3.05 25.05 12.77
N LEU A 45 3.41 23.86 13.26
CA LEU A 45 4.75 23.29 13.08
C LEU A 45 5.04 22.97 11.61
N VAL A 46 4.12 22.30 10.91
CA VAL A 46 4.28 21.98 9.48
C VAL A 46 4.34 23.26 8.64
N PHE A 47 3.46 24.23 8.92
CA PHE A 47 3.52 25.56 8.33
C PHE A 47 4.90 26.22 8.54
N HIS A 48 5.44 26.15 9.76
CA HIS A 48 6.76 26.68 10.06
C HIS A 48 7.86 26.01 9.24
N TYR A 49 7.83 24.69 9.06
CA TYR A 49 8.81 24.00 8.22
C TYR A 49 8.74 24.43 6.75
N ILE A 50 7.54 24.67 6.22
CA ILE A 50 7.37 25.22 4.87
C ILE A 50 7.98 26.62 4.80
N LYS A 51 7.60 27.53 5.72
CA LYS A 51 8.04 28.94 5.69
C LYS A 51 9.53 29.14 6.00
N THR A 52 10.17 28.19 6.66
CA THR A 52 11.61 28.22 6.94
C THR A 52 12.44 27.38 5.97
N ASN A 53 11.86 26.95 4.84
CA ASN A 53 12.53 26.14 3.83
C ASN A 53 13.14 24.84 4.41
N LYS A 54 12.48 24.24 5.41
CA LYS A 54 12.92 23.00 6.07
C LYS A 54 12.16 21.76 5.59
N LEU A 55 11.29 21.88 4.60
CA LEU A 55 10.49 20.78 4.08
C LEU A 55 10.75 20.60 2.58
N CYS A 56 11.03 19.38 2.14
CA CYS A 56 11.25 19.07 0.73
C CYS A 56 10.44 17.86 0.25
N ASP A 57 10.06 17.91 -1.02
CA ASP A 57 9.47 16.79 -1.74
C ASP A 57 10.54 15.74 -2.06
N ALA A 58 10.56 14.65 -1.30
CA ALA A 58 11.53 13.58 -1.50
C ALA A 58 11.12 12.62 -2.63
N GLU A 59 9.82 12.46 -2.87
CA GLU A 59 9.28 11.41 -3.73
C GLU A 59 9.15 11.87 -5.18
N ARG A 60 8.51 13.02 -5.40
CA ARG A 60 8.30 13.60 -6.73
C ARG A 60 9.43 14.55 -7.14
N LYS A 61 10.41 14.77 -6.26
CA LYS A 61 11.61 15.59 -6.49
C LYS A 61 11.30 17.01 -6.96
N GLN A 62 10.17 17.57 -6.52
CA GLN A 62 9.73 18.93 -6.84
C GLN A 62 10.50 20.02 -6.06
N GLY A 63 11.45 19.61 -5.21
CA GLY A 63 12.32 20.52 -4.47
C GLY A 63 11.74 20.97 -3.13
N ASN A 64 12.16 22.15 -2.67
CA ASN A 64 11.80 22.67 -1.36
C ASN A 64 10.38 23.28 -1.38
N ARG A 65 9.53 22.87 -0.44
CA ARG A 65 8.14 23.34 -0.34
C ARG A 65 8.03 24.83 -0.06
N GLY A 66 9.02 25.47 0.57
CA GLY A 66 9.02 26.91 0.79
C GLY A 66 9.32 27.75 -0.46
N TYR A 67 9.91 27.14 -1.51
CA TYR A 67 10.12 27.80 -2.80
C TYR A 67 8.94 27.66 -3.74
N ASP A 68 8.00 26.76 -3.46
CA ASP A 68 6.77 26.58 -4.24
C ASP A 68 5.95 27.89 -4.24
N PRO A 69 5.62 28.45 -5.42
CA PRO A 69 4.83 29.67 -5.53
C PRO A 69 3.52 29.63 -4.74
N VAL A 70 2.85 28.48 -4.69
CA VAL A 70 1.58 28.29 -3.97
C VAL A 70 1.80 28.50 -2.47
N ASN A 71 2.83 27.86 -1.91
CA ASN A 71 3.12 27.94 -0.48
C ASN A 71 3.65 29.32 -0.04
N ARG A 72 4.19 30.14 -0.96
CA ARG A 72 4.57 31.52 -0.63
C ARG A 72 3.35 32.34 -0.21
N GLY A 73 2.19 32.09 -0.83
CA GLY A 73 0.92 32.75 -0.53
C GLY A 73 0.26 32.31 0.78
N LEU A 74 0.70 31.22 1.40
CA LEU A 74 0.16 30.78 2.69
C LEU A 74 0.36 31.84 3.78
N VAL A 75 -0.69 32.11 4.55
CA VAL A 75 -0.60 32.98 5.73
C VAL A 75 -0.90 32.22 7.01
N LYS A 76 -0.39 32.73 8.14
CA LYS A 76 -0.65 32.14 9.45
C LYS A 76 -2.03 32.59 9.97
N GLY A 77 -3.08 32.09 9.33
CA GLY A 77 -4.46 32.40 9.67
C GLY A 77 -5.03 31.53 10.80
N PRO A 78 -6.35 31.67 11.08
CA PRO A 78 -7.03 30.95 12.16
C PRO A 78 -6.90 29.43 12.07
N ASP A 79 -6.83 28.89 10.85
CA ASP A 79 -6.64 27.47 10.55
C ASP A 79 -5.31 26.89 11.06
N PHE A 80 -4.33 27.77 11.29
CA PHE A 80 -3.03 27.47 11.91
C PHE A 80 -2.93 27.95 13.37
N GLY A 81 -4.01 28.46 13.96
CA GLY A 81 -4.01 29.10 15.28
C GLY A 81 -3.38 30.50 15.28
N GLY A 82 -3.30 31.16 14.13
CA GLY A 82 -2.88 32.55 14.01
C GLY A 82 -4.06 33.51 13.83
N THR A 83 -3.76 34.77 13.56
CA THR A 83 -4.74 35.87 13.48
C THR A 83 -4.73 36.59 12.13
N ASP A 84 -4.05 36.04 11.12
CA ASP A 84 -4.01 36.62 9.78
C ASP A 84 -5.22 36.20 8.93
N TYR A 85 -6.19 37.11 8.76
CA TYR A 85 -7.39 36.89 7.96
C TYR A 85 -7.24 37.27 6.48
N SER A 86 -6.01 37.57 6.01
CA SER A 86 -5.78 37.94 4.60
C SER A 86 -5.77 36.74 3.64
N GLY A 87 -5.65 35.51 4.16
CA GLY A 87 -5.62 34.28 3.39
C GLY A 87 -6.89 34.01 2.60
N LEU A 88 -6.76 33.25 1.51
CA LEU A 88 -7.88 32.87 0.65
C LEU A 88 -8.32 31.43 0.95
N TYR A 89 -9.58 31.28 1.32
CA TYR A 89 -10.16 30.03 1.80
C TYR A 89 -11.27 29.55 0.88
N LEU A 90 -11.42 28.23 0.82
CA LEU A 90 -12.56 27.50 0.28
C LEU A 90 -12.82 26.30 1.20
N PRO A 91 -14.08 25.81 1.29
CA PRO A 91 -14.36 24.51 1.87
C PRO A 91 -13.46 23.44 1.24
N ALA A 92 -12.93 22.53 2.05
CA ALA A 92 -12.00 21.49 1.59
C ALA A 92 -12.53 20.70 0.39
N CYS A 93 -13.81 20.34 0.38
CA CYS A 93 -14.45 19.61 -0.71
C CYS A 93 -14.55 20.37 -2.04
N LEU A 94 -14.47 21.71 -2.01
CA LEU A 94 -14.40 22.56 -3.19
C LEU A 94 -12.95 22.94 -3.56
N ARG A 95 -12.08 23.06 -2.56
CA ARG A 95 -10.66 23.37 -2.75
C ARG A 95 -9.98 22.24 -3.51
N TYR A 96 -10.18 20.99 -3.11
CA TYR A 96 -9.50 19.84 -3.68
C TYR A 96 -10.10 19.44 -5.04
N ILE A 97 -9.28 19.35 -6.08
CA ILE A 97 -9.72 19.09 -7.48
C ILE A 97 -8.92 17.98 -8.18
N GLY A 98 -8.32 17.09 -7.39
CA GLY A 98 -7.60 15.93 -7.91
C GLY A 98 -8.52 14.82 -8.36
N ARG A 99 -7.92 13.70 -8.79
CA ARG A 99 -8.63 12.53 -9.35
C ARG A 99 -9.84 12.11 -8.52
N PHE A 100 -9.68 11.99 -7.21
CA PHE A 100 -10.78 11.59 -6.32
C PHE A 100 -11.94 12.58 -6.35
N PHE A 101 -11.65 13.86 -6.09
CA PHE A 101 -12.67 14.91 -5.98
C PHE A 101 -13.33 15.23 -7.32
N ARG A 102 -12.59 15.16 -8.43
CA ARG A 102 -13.15 15.28 -9.78
C ARG A 102 -14.13 14.16 -10.09
N GLU A 103 -13.81 12.92 -9.72
CA GLU A 103 -14.69 11.77 -9.96
C GLU A 103 -15.96 11.83 -9.09
N VAL A 104 -15.84 12.30 -7.84
CA VAL A 104 -16.98 12.54 -6.95
C VAL A 104 -17.86 13.66 -7.49
N ARG A 105 -17.27 14.82 -7.82
CA ARG A 105 -17.96 16.02 -8.28
C ARG A 105 -18.58 15.86 -9.66
N GLY A 106 -17.91 15.18 -10.59
CA GLY A 106 -18.31 15.13 -12.00
C GLY A 106 -18.45 16.53 -12.59
N ASN A 107 -19.61 16.80 -13.22
CA ASN A 107 -19.92 18.08 -13.87
C ASN A 107 -20.79 19.02 -13.00
N LEU A 108 -20.85 18.78 -11.69
CA LEU A 108 -21.68 19.59 -10.78
C LEU A 108 -21.13 21.02 -10.62
N SER A 109 -22.05 21.97 -10.44
CA SER A 109 -21.75 23.32 -9.96
C SER A 109 -21.16 23.27 -8.54
N ASP A 110 -20.53 24.36 -8.06
CA ASP A 110 -20.00 24.41 -6.69
C ASP A 110 -21.12 24.24 -5.65
N ASP A 111 -22.29 24.84 -5.88
CA ASP A 111 -23.45 24.74 -4.98
C ASP A 111 -24.04 23.32 -4.95
N ASP A 112 -24.15 22.66 -6.09
CA ASP A 112 -24.65 21.28 -6.16
C ASP A 112 -23.64 20.28 -5.58
N ALA A 113 -22.34 20.55 -5.74
CA ALA A 113 -21.30 19.77 -5.10
C ALA A 113 -21.38 19.90 -3.56
N LEU A 114 -21.57 21.11 -3.02
CA LEU A 114 -21.77 21.31 -1.59
C LEU A 114 -22.98 20.53 -1.06
N LYS A 115 -24.13 20.64 -1.73
CA LYS A 115 -25.34 19.89 -1.36
C LYS A 115 -25.13 18.38 -1.39
N LEU A 116 -24.36 17.87 -2.35
CA LEU A 116 -23.99 16.45 -2.40
C LEU A 116 -23.22 16.05 -1.14
N TRP A 117 -22.18 16.81 -0.77
CA TRP A 117 -21.39 16.54 0.43
C TRP A 117 -22.21 16.69 1.72
N GLU A 118 -23.10 17.68 1.82
CA GLU A 118 -23.97 17.91 2.99
C GLU A 118 -24.89 16.73 3.25
N ARG A 119 -25.54 16.20 2.20
CA ARG A 119 -26.43 15.03 2.32
C ARG A 119 -25.68 13.82 2.85
N SER A 120 -24.48 13.57 2.35
CA SER A 120 -23.73 12.35 2.67
C SER A 120 -23.02 12.41 4.02
N CYS A 121 -22.55 13.60 4.43
CA CYS A 121 -22.01 13.81 5.76
C CYS A 121 -23.09 13.79 6.86
N GLY A 122 -24.38 13.71 6.48
CA GLY A 122 -25.48 13.50 7.42
C GLY A 122 -25.54 12.07 7.99
N GLY A 123 -25.06 11.07 7.24
CA GLY A 123 -25.05 9.65 7.66
C GLY A 123 -23.69 9.15 8.18
N TYR A 124 -22.61 9.83 7.78
CA TYR A 124 -21.23 9.43 8.06
C TYR A 124 -20.41 10.65 8.46
N GLN A 125 -19.42 10.46 9.34
CA GLN A 125 -18.39 11.47 9.54
C GLN A 125 -17.29 11.23 8.51
N VAL A 126 -17.10 12.15 7.57
CA VAL A 126 -16.03 12.07 6.57
C VAL A 126 -14.89 12.99 7.01
N LEU A 127 -13.66 12.47 6.99
CA LEU A 127 -12.44 13.25 7.22
C LEU A 127 -11.46 13.08 6.07
N ILE A 128 -10.95 14.21 5.61
CA ILE A 128 -9.90 14.32 4.61
C ILE A 128 -8.55 14.38 5.32
N VAL A 129 -7.65 13.46 4.98
CA VAL A 129 -6.30 13.38 5.54
C VAL A 129 -5.33 14.19 4.68
N SER A 130 -4.59 15.12 5.30
CA SER A 130 -3.78 16.16 4.66
C SER A 130 -2.40 16.27 5.31
N GLY A 131 -1.34 16.35 4.50
CA GLY A 131 0.02 16.55 5.00
C GLY A 131 0.24 17.89 5.74
N LEU A 132 -0.50 18.96 5.39
CA LEU A 132 -0.41 20.26 6.06
C LEU A 132 -1.40 20.39 7.23
N TYR A 133 -2.61 19.86 7.07
CA TYR A 133 -3.71 20.09 8.01
C TYR A 133 -4.01 18.92 8.95
N GLY A 134 -3.42 17.74 8.74
CA GLY A 134 -3.75 16.53 9.49
C GLY A 134 -5.11 15.99 9.07
N LEU A 135 -6.14 16.18 9.89
CA LEU A 135 -7.54 15.85 9.57
C LEU A 135 -8.35 17.12 9.28
N VAL A 136 -9.21 17.03 8.28
CA VAL A 136 -10.01 18.16 7.76
C VAL A 136 -11.41 17.65 7.42
N SER A 137 -12.46 18.31 7.88
CA SER A 137 -13.82 18.04 7.41
C SER A 137 -14.00 18.55 5.97
N PRO A 138 -14.86 17.94 5.13
CA PRO A 138 -15.23 18.49 3.83
C PRO A 138 -15.57 19.99 3.83
N PHE A 139 -16.09 20.50 4.95
CA PHE A 139 -16.54 21.89 5.09
C PHE A 139 -15.53 22.82 5.75
N ASP A 140 -14.41 22.31 6.27
CA ASP A 140 -13.40 23.16 6.90
C ASP A 140 -12.82 24.13 5.85
N PRO A 141 -12.66 25.42 6.17
CA PRO A 141 -12.04 26.38 5.28
C PRO A 141 -10.53 26.15 5.23
N ILE A 142 -9.99 25.89 4.03
CA ILE A 142 -8.54 25.68 3.84
C ILE A 142 -7.96 26.60 2.75
N GLN A 143 -6.70 26.96 2.95
CA GLN A 143 -5.90 27.70 1.98
C GLN A 143 -5.40 26.79 0.84
N GLU A 144 -4.93 27.38 -0.24
CA GLU A 144 -4.17 26.66 -1.26
C GLU A 144 -2.76 26.34 -0.73
N TYR A 145 -2.27 25.12 -0.96
CA TYR A 145 -0.95 24.67 -0.51
C TYR A 145 -0.43 23.50 -1.33
N THR A 146 0.86 23.22 -1.24
CA THR A 146 1.48 21.95 -1.67
C THR A 146 2.22 21.34 -0.49
N CYS A 147 1.82 20.15 -0.07
CA CYS A 147 2.41 19.43 1.06
C CYS A 147 1.92 17.99 1.02
N HIS A 148 2.84 17.04 1.08
CA HIS A 148 2.56 15.61 0.99
C HIS A 148 3.09 14.86 2.22
N PHE A 149 2.47 13.75 2.62
CA PHE A 149 2.97 12.99 3.79
C PHE A 149 4.37 12.41 3.57
N THR A 150 4.75 12.16 2.32
CA THR A 150 6.10 11.69 1.96
C THR A 150 7.15 12.81 1.96
N ASP A 151 6.74 14.07 2.16
CA ASP A 151 7.68 15.17 2.34
C ASP A 151 8.57 14.93 3.56
N ARG A 152 9.85 15.29 3.43
CA ARG A 152 10.89 15.05 4.43
C ARG A 152 11.39 16.36 5.02
N ILE A 153 11.63 16.34 6.32
CA ILE A 153 12.29 17.46 7.02
C ILE A 153 13.78 17.43 6.67
N ILE A 154 14.28 18.56 6.17
CA ILE A 154 15.71 18.75 5.87
C ILE A 154 16.50 18.70 7.18
N GLY A 155 17.58 17.92 7.18
CA GLY A 155 18.45 17.72 8.35
C GLY A 155 18.18 16.40 9.07
N THR A 156 16.92 16.10 9.41
CA THR A 156 16.57 14.84 10.10
C THR A 156 16.15 13.73 9.14
N ARG A 157 15.73 14.07 7.91
CA ARG A 157 15.11 13.15 6.94
C ARG A 157 13.85 12.44 7.47
N GLN A 158 13.28 12.94 8.56
CA GLN A 158 12.03 12.43 9.11
C GLN A 158 10.88 12.81 8.18
N GLY A 159 9.99 11.86 7.89
CA GLY A 159 8.79 12.13 7.08
C GLY A 159 7.66 12.73 7.90
N LEU A 160 6.79 13.50 7.24
CA LEU A 160 5.66 14.17 7.89
C LEU A 160 4.68 13.17 8.53
N GLN A 161 4.55 11.96 7.99
CA GLN A 161 3.70 10.91 8.56
C GLN A 161 4.02 10.63 10.03
N ILE A 162 5.31 10.70 10.43
CA ILE A 162 5.72 10.45 11.82
C ILE A 162 5.30 11.60 12.74
N ILE A 163 5.36 12.84 12.27
CA ILE A 163 4.95 14.03 13.04
C ILE A 163 3.44 13.96 13.35
N TRP A 164 2.67 13.49 12.38
CA TRP A 164 1.22 13.42 12.46
C TRP A 164 0.72 12.21 13.25
N ARG A 165 1.44 11.08 13.23
CA ARG A 165 0.99 9.76 13.69
C ARG A 165 0.22 9.77 15.01
N ASN A 166 0.80 10.34 16.06
CA ASN A 166 0.20 10.30 17.39
C ASN A 166 -1.06 11.15 17.48
N VAL A 167 -1.01 12.39 16.97
CA VAL A 167 -2.15 13.32 17.02
C VAL A 167 -3.31 12.79 16.18
N LEU A 168 -3.04 12.21 15.02
CA LEU A 168 -4.08 11.59 14.19
C LEU A 168 -4.72 10.40 14.90
N ALA A 169 -3.93 9.50 15.47
CA ALA A 169 -4.47 8.35 16.19
C ALA A 169 -5.31 8.77 17.41
N GLU A 170 -4.85 9.73 18.20
CA GLU A 170 -5.59 10.27 19.35
C GLU A 170 -6.96 10.85 18.94
N ILE A 171 -6.99 11.65 17.86
CA ILE A 171 -8.24 12.22 17.34
C ILE A 171 -9.19 11.13 16.87
N ILE A 172 -8.71 10.15 16.09
CA ILE A 172 -9.55 9.05 15.62
C ILE A 172 -10.10 8.25 16.80
N CYS A 173 -9.25 7.87 17.77
CA CYS A 173 -9.69 7.15 18.95
C CYS A 173 -10.75 7.92 19.76
N HIS A 174 -10.60 9.24 19.88
CA HIS A 174 -11.60 10.10 20.52
C HIS A 174 -12.94 10.08 19.76
N LEU A 175 -12.92 10.23 18.44
CA LEU A 175 -14.12 10.22 17.61
C LEU A 175 -14.82 8.86 17.57
N THR A 176 -14.06 7.76 17.75
CA THR A 176 -14.59 6.40 17.73
C THR A 176 -14.87 5.83 19.11
N LYS A 177 -14.67 6.60 20.19
CA LYS A 177 -14.79 6.12 21.56
C LYS A 177 -16.23 5.67 21.83
N ASP A 178 -16.41 4.42 22.26
CA ASP A 178 -17.73 3.86 22.57
C ASP A 178 -18.44 4.71 23.65
N THR A 179 -19.68 5.09 23.35
CA THR A 179 -20.58 5.84 24.26
C THR A 179 -21.54 4.91 25.00
N GLY A 180 -21.29 3.60 25.00
CA GLY A 180 -22.07 2.60 25.73
C GLY A 180 -23.03 1.77 24.87
N SER A 181 -22.85 1.72 23.55
CA SER A 181 -23.69 0.89 22.67
C SER A 181 -23.17 -0.55 22.53
N GLY A 182 -21.95 -0.84 22.99
CA GLY A 182 -21.30 -2.14 22.84
C GLY A 182 -20.85 -2.48 21.41
N CYS A 183 -21.14 -1.61 20.44
CA CYS A 183 -20.76 -1.75 19.04
C CYS A 183 -19.69 -0.72 18.69
N LYS A 184 -18.52 -1.19 18.23
CA LYS A 184 -17.45 -0.31 17.74
C LYS A 184 -17.88 0.39 16.45
N VAL A 185 -17.52 1.69 16.35
CA VAL A 185 -17.68 2.49 15.13
C VAL A 185 -16.92 1.83 13.99
N LYS A 186 -17.50 1.79 12.78
CA LYS A 186 -16.76 1.34 11.59
C LYS A 186 -15.90 2.50 11.07
N LEU A 187 -14.62 2.22 10.85
CA LEU A 187 -13.67 3.13 10.24
C LEU A 187 -13.31 2.61 8.86
N VAL A 188 -13.77 3.30 7.81
CA VAL A 188 -13.50 2.93 6.42
C VAL A 188 -12.39 3.82 5.87
N ASP A 189 -11.28 3.20 5.51
CA ASP A 189 -10.18 3.88 4.83
C ASP A 189 -10.36 3.77 3.31
N LEU A 190 -10.33 4.93 2.64
CA LEU A 190 -10.29 5.12 1.19
C LEU A 190 -9.15 6.09 0.81
N LEU A 191 -8.08 6.12 1.59
CA LEU A 191 -6.88 6.94 1.41
C LEU A 191 -6.15 6.57 0.13
N SER A 192 -5.42 7.47 -0.50
CA SER A 192 -4.77 7.35 -1.81
C SER A 192 -3.57 6.40 -1.89
N GLU A 193 -2.66 6.50 -0.93
CA GLU A 193 -1.35 5.87 -0.94
C GLU A 193 -1.08 5.24 0.42
N GLU A 194 -0.23 4.21 0.46
CA GLU A 194 0.18 3.56 1.70
C GLU A 194 0.88 4.54 2.64
N SER A 195 1.53 5.59 2.12
CA SER A 195 2.11 6.66 2.94
C SER A 195 1.07 7.42 3.78
N TYR A 196 -0.19 7.51 3.32
CA TYR A 196 -1.28 8.07 4.12
C TYR A 196 -1.78 7.08 5.17
N GLN A 197 -1.82 5.78 4.85
CA GLN A 197 -2.12 4.74 5.83
C GLN A 197 -1.06 4.73 6.94
N ASP A 198 0.22 4.84 6.58
CA ASP A 198 1.35 4.82 7.52
C ASP A 198 1.39 6.06 8.44
N ALA A 199 0.57 7.09 8.17
CA ALA A 199 0.37 8.23 9.06
C ALA A 199 -0.55 7.94 10.25
N PHE A 200 -1.06 6.71 10.40
CA PHE A 200 -1.93 6.31 11.50
C PHE A 200 -1.33 5.16 12.31
N ASP A 201 -1.60 5.18 13.62
CA ASP A 201 -1.38 4.00 14.47
C ASP A 201 -2.61 3.10 14.46
N TRP A 202 -2.69 2.23 13.45
CA TRP A 202 -3.81 1.28 13.30
C TRP A 202 -3.92 0.26 14.44
N GLY A 203 -2.80 -0.05 15.10
CA GLY A 203 -2.78 -0.94 16.26
C GLY A 203 -3.50 -0.32 17.45
N LEU A 204 -3.34 0.99 17.67
CA LEU A 204 -4.10 1.74 18.66
C LEU A 204 -5.57 1.92 18.23
N ILE A 205 -5.80 2.36 17.00
CA ILE A 205 -7.15 2.69 16.49
C ILE A 205 -8.07 1.46 16.49
N SER A 206 -7.58 0.29 16.10
CA SER A 206 -8.37 -0.95 16.05
C SER A 206 -8.87 -1.43 17.43
N LYS A 207 -8.31 -0.91 18.52
CA LYS A 207 -8.86 -1.12 19.87
C LYS A 207 -10.20 -0.42 20.05
N HIS A 208 -10.43 0.69 19.37
CA HIS A 208 -11.62 1.54 19.51
C HIS A 208 -12.59 1.45 18.33
N ALA A 209 -12.13 1.08 17.13
CA ALA A 209 -12.93 1.01 15.92
C ALA A 209 -12.78 -0.33 15.19
N THR A 210 -13.83 -0.71 14.44
CA THR A 210 -13.72 -1.80 13.45
C THR A 210 -13.18 -1.22 12.16
N CYS A 211 -11.91 -1.48 11.86
CA CYS A 211 -11.21 -0.86 10.73
C CYS A 211 -11.39 -1.67 9.44
N PHE A 212 -11.59 -0.96 8.33
CA PHE A 212 -11.67 -1.50 6.98
C PHE A 212 -10.65 -0.74 6.12
N ASN A 213 -9.41 -1.24 6.09
CA ASN A 213 -8.30 -0.64 5.37
C ASN A 213 -8.30 -1.11 3.93
N ARG A 214 -8.37 -0.20 2.96
CA ARG A 214 -8.59 -0.59 1.57
C ARG A 214 -7.34 -1.12 0.90
N VAL A 215 -7.53 -2.12 0.05
CA VAL A 215 -6.53 -2.62 -0.89
C VAL A 215 -7.22 -3.04 -2.18
N TYR A 216 -6.48 -3.01 -3.29
CA TYR A 216 -7.02 -3.41 -4.59
C TYR A 216 -6.28 -4.62 -5.13
N LYS A 217 -6.96 -5.41 -5.97
CA LYS A 217 -6.38 -6.60 -6.59
C LYS A 217 -5.27 -6.24 -7.57
N LEU A 218 -5.51 -5.23 -8.41
CA LEU A 218 -4.65 -4.95 -9.57
C LEU A 218 -3.91 -3.62 -9.50
N LYS A 219 -4.34 -2.70 -8.63
CA LYS A 219 -3.84 -1.31 -8.60
C LYS A 219 -3.30 -0.92 -7.24
N ALA A 220 -2.29 -0.05 -7.21
CA ALA A 220 -1.76 0.51 -5.97
C ALA A 220 -1.35 1.98 -6.18
N GLY A 221 -1.20 2.75 -5.10
CA GLY A 221 -0.78 4.14 -5.22
C GLY A 221 -1.83 5.03 -5.86
N PRO A 222 -1.42 6.17 -6.42
CA PRO A 222 -2.35 7.23 -6.82
C PRO A 222 -3.40 6.85 -7.87
N GLU A 223 -3.16 5.80 -8.67
CA GLU A 223 -4.13 5.31 -9.66
C GLU A 223 -5.40 4.73 -9.03
N THR A 224 -5.32 4.29 -7.78
CA THR A 224 -6.46 3.75 -7.03
C THR A 224 -7.49 4.83 -6.65
N LEU A 225 -7.11 6.11 -6.65
CA LEU A 225 -7.97 7.24 -6.24
C LEU A 225 -9.28 7.32 -7.03
N ILE A 226 -9.27 6.95 -8.31
CA ILE A 226 -10.47 6.92 -9.15
C ILE A 226 -11.41 5.82 -8.64
N ASN A 227 -10.89 4.62 -8.41
CA ASN A 227 -11.67 3.50 -7.88
C ASN A 227 -12.18 3.80 -6.46
N SER A 228 -11.39 4.45 -5.61
CA SER A 228 -11.81 4.89 -4.28
C SER A 228 -12.93 5.92 -4.34
N ALA A 229 -12.85 6.89 -5.26
CA ALA A 229 -13.92 7.86 -5.47
C ALA A 229 -15.20 7.25 -6.00
N ARG A 230 -15.12 6.32 -6.97
CA ARG A 230 -16.30 5.62 -7.47
C ARG A 230 -16.93 4.75 -6.39
N PHE A 231 -16.13 4.07 -5.57
CA PHE A 231 -16.63 3.33 -4.43
C PHE A 231 -17.30 4.26 -3.41
N PHE A 232 -16.63 5.36 -3.04
CA PHE A 232 -17.15 6.36 -2.13
C PHE A 232 -18.51 6.90 -2.60
N ARG A 233 -18.56 7.36 -3.85
CA ARG A 233 -19.77 7.89 -4.49
C ARG A 233 -20.89 6.86 -4.55
N SER A 234 -20.58 5.63 -4.91
CA SER A 234 -21.60 4.60 -5.14
C SER A 234 -22.14 3.99 -3.85
N GLU A 235 -21.31 3.90 -2.81
CA GLU A 235 -21.65 3.18 -1.57
C GLU A 235 -22.03 4.12 -0.43
N PHE A 236 -21.53 5.36 -0.41
CA PHE A 236 -21.74 6.30 0.71
C PHE A 236 -22.42 7.61 0.30
N LEU A 237 -22.30 8.05 -0.97
CA LEU A 237 -22.95 9.31 -1.41
C LEU A 237 -24.35 9.12 -2.02
N HIS A 238 -24.62 8.00 -2.68
CA HIS A 238 -25.97 7.73 -3.20
C HIS A 238 -26.96 7.49 -2.05
N ASP A 239 -28.22 7.89 -2.25
CA ASP A 239 -29.36 7.77 -1.31
C ASP A 239 -29.74 6.29 -1.02
N LYS A 240 -28.75 5.47 -0.68
CA LYS A 240 -28.94 4.12 -0.18
C LYS A 240 -29.50 4.23 1.23
N LYS A 241 -30.63 3.56 1.45
CA LYS A 241 -31.27 3.48 2.77
C LYS A 241 -30.44 2.68 3.78
N GLU A 242 -29.58 1.78 3.29
CA GLU A 242 -28.77 0.90 4.12
C GLU A 242 -27.26 1.12 3.87
N PRO A 243 -26.42 1.09 4.92
CA PRO A 243 -24.98 1.18 4.78
C PRO A 243 -24.44 -0.03 4.00
N PRO A 244 -23.32 0.13 3.27
CA PRO A 244 -22.73 -0.98 2.54
C PRO A 244 -22.28 -2.08 3.50
N GLU A 245 -22.50 -3.34 3.10
CA GLU A 245 -21.94 -4.48 3.81
C GLU A 245 -20.43 -4.56 3.51
N LEU A 246 -19.63 -4.52 4.58
CA LEU A 246 -18.17 -4.54 4.50
C LEU A 246 -17.65 -5.82 5.14
N PHE A 247 -16.66 -6.44 4.49
CA PHE A 247 -16.07 -7.70 4.92
C PHE A 247 -14.55 -7.59 4.86
N HIS A 248 -13.88 -8.23 5.83
CA HIS A 248 -12.44 -8.43 5.76
C HIS A 248 -12.08 -9.57 4.81
N ASP A 249 -10.96 -9.44 4.12
CA ASP A 249 -10.32 -10.49 3.31
C ASP A 249 -11.20 -11.11 2.20
N LYS A 250 -12.22 -10.38 1.77
CA LYS A 250 -13.14 -10.76 0.69
C LYS A 250 -13.14 -9.69 -0.40
N TYR A 251 -12.88 -10.10 -1.63
CA TYR A 251 -13.00 -9.20 -2.77
C TYR A 251 -14.44 -8.79 -2.99
N ILE A 252 -14.65 -7.49 -3.10
CA ILE A 252 -15.90 -6.87 -3.47
C ILE A 252 -15.80 -6.52 -4.96
N TYR A 253 -16.63 -7.19 -5.76
CA TYR A 253 -16.79 -6.88 -7.17
C TYR A 253 -17.86 -5.82 -7.36
N ARG A 254 -17.53 -4.80 -8.17
CA ARG A 254 -18.43 -3.72 -8.54
C ARG A 254 -18.19 -3.31 -9.98
N LYS A 255 -19.26 -3.19 -10.77
CA LYS A 255 -19.19 -2.87 -12.20
C LYS A 255 -18.58 -1.51 -12.52
N TYR A 256 -18.54 -0.60 -11.54
CA TYR A 256 -17.97 0.75 -11.68
C TYR A 256 -16.45 0.79 -11.42
N LEU A 257 -15.84 -0.28 -10.93
CA LEU A 257 -14.38 -0.35 -10.81
C LEU A 257 -13.75 -0.57 -12.18
N ASP A 258 -12.50 -0.11 -12.33
CA ASP A 258 -11.78 -0.17 -13.60
C ASP A 258 -11.65 -1.59 -14.19
N LYS A 259 -11.57 -1.65 -15.53
CA LYS A 259 -11.39 -2.88 -16.30
C LYS A 259 -9.91 -3.16 -16.64
N PRO A 260 -9.50 -4.43 -16.82
CA PRO A 260 -10.30 -5.64 -16.62
C PRO A 260 -10.35 -6.05 -15.14
N GLU A 261 -11.54 -5.94 -14.54
CA GLU A 261 -11.94 -6.47 -13.22
C GLU A 261 -11.05 -6.13 -12.02
N ASP A 262 -10.72 -4.85 -11.79
CA ASP A 262 -10.18 -4.48 -10.48
C ASP A 262 -11.21 -4.72 -9.37
N ARG A 263 -10.73 -5.03 -8.18
CA ARG A 263 -11.55 -5.45 -7.03
C ARG A 263 -10.99 -4.80 -5.78
N ILE A 264 -11.88 -4.27 -4.95
CA ILE A 264 -11.51 -3.76 -3.63
C ILE A 264 -11.64 -4.88 -2.60
N LEU A 265 -10.73 -4.93 -1.65
CA LEU A 265 -10.76 -5.77 -0.46
C LEU A 265 -10.45 -4.88 0.74
N PHE A 266 -10.97 -5.23 1.91
CA PHE A 266 -10.67 -4.54 3.14
C PHE A 266 -9.89 -5.44 4.10
N GLU A 267 -8.88 -4.86 4.73
CA GLU A 267 -8.05 -5.51 5.74
C GLU A 267 -8.41 -4.97 7.13
N ALA A 268 -8.40 -5.83 8.14
CA ALA A 268 -8.65 -5.42 9.52
C ALA A 268 -7.52 -4.50 10.05
N GLN A 269 -6.30 -4.71 9.58
CA GLN A 269 -5.18 -3.79 9.71
C GLN A 269 -4.47 -3.73 8.34
N PRO A 270 -3.80 -2.63 7.99
CA PRO A 270 -3.07 -2.58 6.73
C PRO A 270 -2.05 -3.72 6.64
N LYS A 271 -1.94 -4.31 5.45
CA LYS A 271 -0.94 -5.31 5.07
C LYS A 271 -1.09 -6.66 5.80
N THR A 272 -2.27 -6.99 6.31
CA THR A 272 -2.54 -8.28 6.98
C THR A 272 -3.26 -9.32 6.12
N THR A 273 -3.72 -8.97 4.92
CA THR A 273 -4.46 -9.90 4.07
C THR A 273 -3.57 -11.05 3.58
N ARG A 274 -4.18 -12.23 3.46
CA ARG A 274 -3.55 -13.41 2.81
C ARG A 274 -3.88 -13.50 1.32
N LYS A 275 -4.63 -12.54 0.77
CA LYS A 275 -5.02 -12.51 -0.65
C LYS A 275 -3.99 -11.74 -1.48
N GLN A 276 -3.96 -12.04 -2.78
CA GLN A 276 -3.08 -11.34 -3.73
C GLN A 276 -3.60 -9.93 -3.99
N VAL A 277 -2.88 -8.92 -3.52
CA VAL A 277 -3.28 -7.53 -3.70
C VAL A 277 -2.11 -6.73 -4.23
N ALA A 278 -2.41 -5.71 -5.03
CA ALA A 278 -1.41 -4.77 -5.47
C ALA A 278 -1.01 -3.86 -4.29
N ARG A 279 0.30 -3.58 -4.22
CA ARG A 279 0.94 -2.78 -3.19
C ARG A 279 1.83 -1.75 -3.84
N GLU A 280 2.03 -0.62 -3.17
CA GLU A 280 2.97 0.39 -3.65
C GLU A 280 4.38 -0.18 -3.58
N GLY A 281 4.92 -0.45 -4.77
CA GLY A 281 6.31 -0.82 -4.95
C GLY A 281 7.23 0.33 -4.55
N ILE A 282 8.30 -0.03 -3.89
CA ILE A 282 9.14 0.86 -3.11
C ILE A 282 10.27 1.38 -3.97
N VAL A 283 9.99 2.41 -4.77
CA VAL A 283 11.05 3.08 -5.52
C VAL A 283 12.20 3.49 -4.59
N GLU A 284 11.89 3.80 -3.32
CA GLU A 284 12.87 4.16 -2.28
C GLU A 284 13.89 3.04 -1.95
N PHE A 285 13.53 1.75 -2.02
CA PHE A 285 14.42 0.64 -1.65
C PHE A 285 15.06 -0.06 -2.83
N ILE A 286 14.69 0.27 -4.07
CA ILE A 286 15.33 -0.28 -5.28
C ILE A 286 16.87 -0.16 -5.23
N PRO A 287 17.48 0.98 -4.84
CA PRO A 287 18.94 1.06 -4.78
C PRO A 287 19.58 0.07 -3.78
N GLN A 288 18.96 -0.10 -2.62
CA GLN A 288 19.43 -1.00 -1.57
C GLN A 288 19.23 -2.46 -1.95
N LEU A 289 18.07 -2.78 -2.54
CA LEU A 289 17.79 -4.11 -3.07
C LEU A 289 18.72 -4.47 -4.21
N LYS A 290 19.02 -3.53 -5.12
CA LYS A 290 20.01 -3.73 -6.18
C LYS A 290 21.40 -4.04 -5.61
N GLN A 291 21.81 -3.34 -4.55
CA GLN A 291 23.07 -3.65 -3.86
C GLN A 291 23.02 -5.04 -3.19
N LEU A 292 21.91 -5.38 -2.54
CA LEU A 292 21.75 -6.62 -1.80
C LEU A 292 21.73 -7.84 -2.74
N TYR A 293 21.05 -7.75 -3.88
CA TYR A 293 20.90 -8.82 -4.86
C TYR A 293 22.03 -8.83 -5.91
N GLY A 294 22.79 -7.74 -6.04
CA GLY A 294 23.91 -7.62 -6.97
C GLY A 294 23.49 -7.77 -8.43
N GLU A 295 24.33 -8.41 -9.25
CA GLU A 295 24.08 -8.61 -10.69
C GLU A 295 22.81 -9.42 -10.98
N SER A 296 22.35 -10.24 -10.04
CA SER A 296 21.12 -11.01 -10.22
C SER A 296 19.90 -10.10 -10.36
N TRP A 297 19.89 -8.94 -9.70
CA TRP A 297 18.77 -8.00 -9.65
C TRP A 297 18.30 -7.59 -11.04
N ASP A 298 19.23 -7.16 -11.90
CA ASP A 298 18.90 -6.62 -13.22
C ASP A 298 18.30 -7.69 -14.15
N SER A 299 18.63 -8.97 -13.89
CA SER A 299 18.11 -10.13 -14.65
C SER A 299 16.73 -10.61 -14.17
N LEU A 300 16.23 -10.10 -13.03
CA LEU A 300 14.92 -10.51 -12.50
C LEU A 300 13.77 -9.87 -13.31
N PRO A 301 12.68 -10.61 -13.57
CA PRO A 301 11.43 -10.04 -14.06
C PRO A 301 10.88 -8.97 -13.12
N ASP A 302 10.19 -7.96 -13.64
CA ASP A 302 9.65 -6.86 -12.83
C ASP A 302 8.64 -7.35 -11.78
N ARG A 303 7.87 -8.40 -12.09
CA ARG A 303 6.97 -9.06 -11.13
C ARG A 303 7.73 -9.61 -9.92
N VAL A 304 8.90 -10.22 -10.14
CA VAL A 304 9.76 -10.74 -9.07
C VAL A 304 10.36 -9.59 -8.26
N LYS A 305 10.85 -8.54 -8.92
CA LYS A 305 11.36 -7.33 -8.26
C LYS A 305 10.30 -6.68 -7.37
N ASN A 306 9.05 -6.63 -7.84
CA ASN A 306 7.93 -6.06 -7.09
C ASN A 306 7.62 -6.87 -5.83
N GLU A 307 7.61 -8.20 -5.92
CA GLU A 307 7.39 -9.05 -4.74
C GLU A 307 8.54 -8.94 -3.71
N ILE A 308 9.79 -8.89 -4.17
CA ILE A 308 10.95 -8.64 -3.31
C ILE A 308 10.83 -7.27 -2.64
N ALA A 309 10.49 -6.24 -3.43
CA ALA A 309 10.25 -4.91 -2.92
C ALA A 309 9.17 -4.96 -1.86
N ASN A 310 7.94 -5.37 -2.16
CA ASN A 310 6.83 -5.44 -1.20
C ASN A 310 7.20 -6.13 0.12
N SER A 311 7.99 -7.20 0.05
CA SER A 311 8.54 -7.87 1.22
C SER A 311 9.43 -6.93 2.06
N GLU A 312 10.41 -6.28 1.42
CA GLU A 312 11.29 -5.28 2.04
C GLU A 312 10.50 -4.08 2.61
N TYR A 313 9.41 -3.64 1.96
CA TYR A 313 8.58 -2.52 2.45
C TYR A 313 8.07 -2.82 3.83
N SER A 314 7.43 -3.99 3.91
CA SER A 314 6.75 -4.47 5.08
C SER A 314 7.76 -4.63 6.21
N TYR A 315 8.96 -5.12 5.90
CA TYR A 315 10.03 -5.18 6.87
C TYR A 315 10.45 -3.82 7.41
N GLN A 316 10.90 -2.90 6.55
CA GLN A 316 11.47 -1.62 6.96
C GLN A 316 10.49 -0.73 7.74
N HIS A 317 9.19 -0.83 7.45
CA HIS A 317 8.17 0.00 8.10
C HIS A 317 7.62 -0.57 9.39
N HIS A 318 7.83 -1.86 9.65
CA HIS A 318 7.23 -2.55 10.79
C HIS A 318 8.25 -3.30 11.66
N CYS A 319 9.54 -3.30 11.32
CA CYS A 319 10.58 -3.98 12.10
C CYS A 319 10.65 -3.52 13.57
N ASP A 320 10.28 -2.26 13.83
CA ASP A 320 10.29 -1.67 15.18
C ASP A 320 8.98 -1.90 15.95
N LEU A 321 7.95 -2.45 15.30
CA LEU A 321 6.69 -2.76 15.96
C LEU A 321 6.80 -4.08 16.72
N ARG A 322 6.47 -4.02 18.02
CA ARG A 322 6.43 -5.21 18.88
C ARG A 322 5.30 -6.14 18.41
N ASP A 323 5.62 -7.42 18.26
CA ASP A 323 4.68 -8.50 17.89
C ASP A 323 4.02 -8.37 16.49
N PHE A 324 4.63 -7.63 15.56
CA PHE A 324 4.14 -7.54 14.19
C PHE A 324 4.23 -8.89 13.43
N ASP A 325 3.20 -9.19 12.64
CA ASP A 325 3.09 -10.40 11.83
C ASP A 325 3.75 -10.20 10.45
N PHE A 326 4.94 -10.77 10.25
CA PHE A 326 5.66 -10.71 8.98
C PHE A 326 5.21 -11.78 7.98
N THR A 327 4.11 -12.50 8.23
CA THR A 327 3.64 -13.57 7.33
C THR A 327 3.39 -13.05 5.92
N ALA A 328 2.78 -11.87 5.77
CA ALA A 328 2.55 -11.26 4.46
C ALA A 328 3.88 -10.95 3.73
N ALA A 329 4.86 -10.40 4.46
CA ALA A 329 6.18 -10.12 3.91
C ALA A 329 6.89 -11.41 3.45
N GLY A 330 6.83 -12.47 4.26
CA GLY A 330 7.36 -13.80 3.92
C GLY A 330 6.65 -14.39 2.71
N ILE A 331 5.32 -14.25 2.61
CA ILE A 331 4.55 -14.71 1.45
C ILE A 331 5.00 -14.03 0.15
N CYS A 332 5.22 -12.71 0.16
CA CYS A 332 5.76 -11.98 -0.98
C CYS A 332 7.14 -12.52 -1.39
N LEU A 333 8.06 -12.71 -0.44
CA LEU A 333 9.40 -13.20 -0.76
C LEU A 333 9.40 -14.63 -1.31
N SER A 334 8.57 -15.52 -0.77
CA SER A 334 8.37 -16.85 -1.36
C SER A 334 7.72 -16.77 -2.73
N LYS A 335 6.81 -15.81 -2.97
CA LYS A 335 6.16 -15.65 -4.26
C LYS A 335 7.11 -15.12 -5.32
N ALA A 336 8.04 -14.24 -4.95
CA ALA A 336 9.13 -13.82 -5.83
C ALA A 336 9.92 -15.03 -6.34
N ILE A 337 10.25 -15.97 -5.45
CA ILE A 337 10.94 -17.21 -5.81
C ILE A 337 10.05 -18.07 -6.70
N GLU A 338 8.80 -18.34 -6.32
CA GLU A 338 7.84 -19.11 -7.15
C GLU A 338 7.73 -18.56 -8.57
N ILE A 339 7.51 -17.25 -8.74
CA ILE A 339 7.37 -16.61 -10.05
C ILE A 339 8.66 -16.76 -10.86
N TRP A 340 9.82 -16.53 -10.22
CA TRP A 340 11.09 -16.65 -10.93
C TRP A 340 11.35 -18.09 -11.39
N VAL A 341 11.09 -19.08 -10.52
CA VAL A 341 11.27 -20.50 -10.86
C VAL A 341 10.30 -20.94 -11.95
N GLU A 342 9.05 -20.51 -11.88
CA GLU A 342 8.05 -20.76 -12.94
C GLU A 342 8.55 -20.22 -14.29
N GLU A 343 8.87 -18.92 -14.36
CA GLU A 343 9.20 -18.24 -15.61
C GLU A 343 10.56 -18.64 -16.19
N LYS A 344 11.57 -18.90 -15.34
CA LYS A 344 12.96 -19.10 -15.78
C LYS A 344 13.44 -20.54 -15.73
N VAL A 345 12.73 -21.42 -15.04
CA VAL A 345 13.12 -22.82 -14.89
C VAL A 345 12.04 -23.75 -15.44
N VAL A 346 10.84 -23.72 -14.86
CA VAL A 346 9.78 -24.69 -15.18
C VAL A 346 9.30 -24.53 -16.61
N ARG A 347 8.92 -23.32 -17.02
CA ARG A 347 8.40 -23.06 -18.37
C ARG A 347 9.41 -23.47 -19.47
N PRO A 348 10.71 -23.12 -19.38
CA PRO A 348 11.70 -23.66 -20.30
C PRO A 348 11.90 -25.18 -20.27
N LEU A 349 11.76 -25.82 -19.11
CA LEU A 349 11.95 -27.26 -18.98
C LEU A 349 10.78 -28.03 -19.63
N VAL A 350 9.54 -27.60 -19.43
CA VAL A 350 8.38 -28.28 -20.04
C VAL A 350 8.34 -28.15 -21.56
N GLU A 351 9.06 -27.18 -22.13
CA GLU A 351 9.24 -27.08 -23.59
C GLU A 351 10.24 -28.11 -24.16
N ILE A 352 10.98 -28.84 -23.31
CA ILE A 352 11.82 -29.96 -23.74
C ILE A 352 10.92 -31.20 -23.90
N GLU A 353 11.01 -31.83 -25.06
CA GLU A 353 10.26 -33.04 -25.39
C GLU A 353 10.47 -34.13 -24.32
N GLY A 354 9.37 -34.66 -23.78
CA GLY A 354 9.38 -35.69 -22.74
C GLY A 354 9.50 -35.18 -21.29
N LEU A 355 9.46 -33.86 -21.06
CA LEU A 355 9.41 -33.28 -19.71
C LEU A 355 8.04 -32.69 -19.35
N ALA A 356 7.23 -32.24 -20.31
CA ALA A 356 5.94 -31.61 -20.06
C ALA A 356 4.97 -32.50 -19.27
N GLU A 357 5.01 -33.81 -19.51
CA GLU A 357 4.16 -34.80 -18.88
C GLU A 357 4.53 -35.08 -17.42
N LEU A 358 5.72 -34.66 -16.97
CA LEU A 358 6.21 -34.86 -15.59
C LEU A 358 5.67 -33.77 -14.65
N LEU A 359 5.19 -32.64 -15.17
CA LEU A 359 4.65 -31.58 -14.34
C LEU A 359 3.22 -31.93 -13.90
N LYS A 360 3.09 -32.46 -12.69
CA LYS A 360 1.83 -32.91 -12.11
C LYS A 360 1.57 -32.32 -10.72
N ASP A 361 0.30 -32.24 -10.36
CA ASP A 361 -0.11 -31.98 -8.99
C ASP A 361 0.06 -33.22 -8.09
N ARG A 362 -0.20 -33.07 -6.79
CA ARG A 362 -0.17 -34.18 -5.82
C ARG A 362 -1.18 -35.31 -6.12
N GLY A 363 -2.22 -35.04 -6.90
CA GLY A 363 -3.18 -36.03 -7.36
C GLY A 363 -2.74 -36.79 -8.61
N GLY A 364 -1.61 -36.41 -9.21
CA GLY A 364 -1.09 -36.96 -10.45
C GLY A 364 -1.72 -36.36 -11.72
N HIS A 365 -2.49 -35.27 -11.61
CA HIS A 365 -3.04 -34.56 -12.77
C HIS A 365 -1.97 -33.67 -13.38
N GLN A 366 -1.91 -33.63 -14.72
CA GLN A 366 -1.05 -32.69 -15.42
C GLN A 366 -1.51 -31.25 -15.18
N ILE A 367 -0.58 -30.35 -14.88
CA ILE A 367 -0.87 -28.94 -14.58
C ILE A 367 -0.01 -28.01 -15.43
N TYR A 368 -0.46 -26.77 -15.58
CA TYR A 368 0.31 -25.74 -16.26
C TYR A 368 1.34 -25.10 -15.32
N PRO A 369 2.49 -24.58 -15.84
CA PRO A 369 3.52 -23.93 -15.01
C PRO A 369 2.97 -22.85 -14.08
N GLU A 370 2.02 -22.04 -14.53
CA GLU A 370 1.39 -20.96 -13.75
C GLU A 370 0.54 -21.45 -12.56
N GLU A 371 0.15 -22.72 -12.55
CA GLU A 371 -0.63 -23.36 -11.48
C GLU A 371 0.26 -24.10 -10.48
N ALA A 372 1.53 -24.35 -10.83
CA ALA A 372 2.43 -25.15 -10.02
C ALA A 372 2.85 -24.46 -8.72
N THR A 373 2.74 -25.17 -7.59
CA THR A 373 3.25 -24.73 -6.30
C THR A 373 4.73 -25.11 -6.13
N LEU A 374 5.42 -24.54 -5.13
CA LEU A 374 6.78 -25.01 -4.79
C LEU A 374 6.83 -26.53 -4.51
N GLY A 375 5.74 -27.11 -3.99
CA GLY A 375 5.65 -28.55 -3.78
C GLY A 375 5.71 -29.32 -5.10
N ASP A 376 4.85 -28.95 -6.04
CA ASP A 376 4.75 -29.59 -7.36
C ASP A 376 6.06 -29.42 -8.14
N ILE A 377 6.66 -28.23 -8.08
CA ILE A 377 7.95 -27.93 -8.71
C ILE A 377 9.07 -28.80 -8.12
N THR A 378 9.11 -29.00 -6.81
CA THR A 378 10.16 -29.84 -6.20
C THR A 378 10.06 -31.32 -6.62
N GLU A 379 8.85 -31.84 -6.83
CA GLU A 379 8.67 -33.20 -7.33
C GLU A 379 8.99 -33.27 -8.83
N PHE A 380 8.52 -32.31 -9.61
CA PHE A 380 8.86 -32.19 -11.04
C PHE A 380 10.36 -32.19 -11.28
N LEU A 381 11.14 -31.39 -10.53
CA LEU A 381 12.60 -31.35 -10.67
C LEU A 381 13.28 -32.68 -10.31
N LYS A 382 12.70 -33.46 -9.41
CA LYS A 382 13.19 -34.80 -9.08
C LYS A 382 12.95 -35.75 -10.26
N GLU A 383 11.73 -35.76 -10.82
CA GLU A 383 11.41 -36.59 -11.99
C GLU A 383 12.25 -36.20 -13.22
N VAL A 384 12.54 -34.91 -13.42
CA VAL A 384 13.44 -34.43 -14.47
C VAL A 384 14.85 -35.03 -14.32
N VAL A 385 15.40 -35.07 -13.10
CA VAL A 385 16.71 -35.69 -12.85
C VAL A 385 16.70 -37.17 -13.19
N ASP A 386 15.66 -37.90 -12.76
CA ASP A 386 15.53 -39.33 -13.05
C ASP A 386 15.40 -39.58 -14.56
N LYS A 387 14.65 -38.74 -15.27
CA LYS A 387 14.49 -38.80 -16.74
C LYS A 387 15.79 -38.54 -17.48
N ILE A 388 16.61 -37.59 -17.02
CA ILE A 388 17.93 -37.28 -17.61
C ILE A 388 18.86 -38.49 -17.56
N TYR A 389 18.84 -39.27 -16.48
CA TYR A 389 19.65 -40.49 -16.37
C TYR A 389 19.15 -41.63 -17.27
N GLN A 390 17.86 -41.65 -17.58
CA GLN A 390 17.23 -42.69 -18.42
C GLN A 390 17.28 -42.37 -19.91
N ASP A 391 17.27 -41.08 -20.27
CA ASP A 391 17.18 -40.62 -21.66
C ASP A 391 18.29 -39.61 -22.01
N PRO A 392 19.36 -40.05 -22.70
CA PRO A 392 20.43 -39.18 -23.15
C PRO A 392 19.99 -38.04 -24.08
N LYS A 393 18.85 -38.17 -24.79
CA LYS A 393 18.34 -37.09 -25.65
C LYS A 393 17.82 -35.92 -24.83
N VAL A 394 17.14 -36.21 -23.72
CA VAL A 394 16.67 -35.21 -22.76
C VAL A 394 17.86 -34.46 -22.16
N TRP A 395 18.92 -35.19 -21.76
CA TRP A 395 20.17 -34.59 -21.29
C TRP A 395 20.77 -33.63 -22.33
N TYR A 396 20.88 -34.08 -23.59
CA TYR A 396 21.46 -33.26 -24.65
C TYR A 396 20.63 -32.00 -24.92
N ALA A 397 19.30 -32.10 -24.96
CA ALA A 397 18.39 -30.97 -25.14
C ALA A 397 18.51 -29.96 -23.99
N LEU A 398 18.58 -30.45 -22.74
CA LEU A 398 18.79 -29.63 -21.57
C LEU A 398 20.12 -28.88 -21.62
N ASN A 399 21.23 -29.59 -21.85
CA ASN A 399 22.56 -29.00 -21.86
C ASN A 399 22.74 -27.98 -23.00
N ARG A 400 22.08 -28.21 -24.14
CA ARG A 400 22.03 -27.23 -25.22
C ARG A 400 21.33 -25.94 -24.79
N ARG A 401 20.23 -26.06 -24.04
CA ARG A 401 19.45 -24.91 -23.57
C ARG A 401 20.07 -24.19 -22.37
N PHE A 402 20.72 -24.94 -21.49
CA PHE A 402 21.29 -24.51 -20.23
C PHE A 402 22.67 -25.16 -20.02
N SER A 403 23.70 -24.58 -20.63
CA SER A 403 25.06 -25.14 -20.64
C SER A 403 25.71 -25.29 -19.26
N GLU A 404 25.25 -24.52 -18.27
CA GLU A 404 25.75 -24.60 -16.90
C GLU A 404 24.97 -25.58 -16.01
N ILE A 405 23.86 -26.16 -16.47
CA ILE A 405 23.00 -26.99 -15.63
C ILE A 405 23.38 -28.47 -15.76
N THR A 406 23.69 -29.08 -14.63
CA THR A 406 23.98 -30.52 -14.48
C THR A 406 22.95 -31.19 -13.57
N PRO A 407 22.80 -32.53 -13.58
CA PRO A 407 21.89 -33.23 -12.66
C PRO A 407 22.12 -32.86 -11.19
N ASP A 408 23.38 -32.78 -10.76
CA ASP A 408 23.75 -32.38 -9.40
C ASP A 408 23.32 -30.94 -9.06
N LYS A 409 23.40 -30.02 -10.03
CA LYS A 409 22.93 -28.65 -9.86
C LYS A 409 21.40 -28.58 -9.77
N ILE A 410 20.67 -29.41 -10.52
CA ILE A 410 19.20 -29.51 -10.39
C ILE A 410 18.84 -30.07 -9.01
N ALA A 411 19.55 -31.10 -8.55
CA ALA A 411 19.34 -31.67 -7.22
C ALA A 411 19.62 -30.64 -6.11
N GLY A 412 20.71 -29.88 -6.21
CA GLY A 412 21.03 -28.79 -5.29
C GLY A 412 19.96 -27.68 -5.30
N PHE A 413 19.52 -27.25 -6.48
CA PHE A 413 18.46 -26.26 -6.64
C PHE A 413 17.15 -26.72 -6.01
N LYS A 414 16.77 -27.97 -6.24
CA LYS A 414 15.60 -28.60 -5.61
C LYS A 414 15.70 -28.59 -4.09
N ASN A 415 16.87 -28.88 -3.51
CA ASN A 415 17.06 -28.89 -2.06
C ASN A 415 16.87 -27.49 -1.45
N ASP A 416 17.38 -26.44 -2.11
CA ASP A 416 17.16 -25.05 -1.69
C ASP A 416 15.66 -24.69 -1.73
N LEU A 417 14.95 -25.14 -2.77
CA LEU A 417 13.49 -24.95 -2.86
C LEU A 417 12.73 -25.70 -1.76
N ILE A 418 13.16 -26.91 -1.40
CA ILE A 418 12.59 -27.67 -0.28
C ILE A 418 12.80 -26.91 1.03
N GLU A 419 14.00 -26.39 1.27
CA GLU A 419 14.28 -25.57 2.45
C GLU A 419 13.36 -24.35 2.52
N ILE A 420 13.23 -23.61 1.42
CA ILE A 420 12.36 -22.43 1.36
C ILE A 420 10.89 -22.81 1.60
N LYS A 421 10.42 -23.86 0.93
CA LYS A 421 9.07 -24.38 1.04
C LYS A 421 8.73 -24.78 2.48
N ASP A 422 9.61 -25.56 3.12
CA ASP A 422 9.31 -26.16 4.41
C ASP A 422 9.53 -25.19 5.58
N LYS A 423 10.57 -24.34 5.51
CA LYS A 423 10.87 -23.37 6.57
C LYS A 423 10.04 -22.09 6.48
N TYR A 424 9.73 -21.61 5.27
CA TYR A 424 9.20 -20.25 5.08
C TYR A 424 7.83 -20.18 4.37
N ARG A 425 7.33 -21.29 3.77
CA ARG A 425 6.03 -21.31 3.07
C ARG A 425 4.95 -22.14 3.78
N ASN A 426 5.11 -23.45 3.82
CA ASN A 426 4.05 -24.43 4.14
C ASN A 426 3.45 -24.28 5.54
N GLY A 427 4.21 -23.78 6.51
CA GLY A 427 3.74 -23.56 7.89
C GLY A 427 3.09 -22.19 8.13
N TRP A 428 3.53 -21.16 7.40
CA TRP A 428 3.17 -19.76 7.66
C TRP A 428 1.96 -19.30 6.85
N ALA A 429 1.81 -19.78 5.62
CA ALA A 429 0.69 -19.39 4.75
C ALA A 429 -0.70 -19.77 5.31
N TYR A 430 -0.77 -20.77 6.20
CA TYR A 430 -2.05 -21.35 6.64
C TYR A 430 -2.27 -21.40 8.16
N LYS A 431 -1.22 -21.42 9.00
CA LYS A 431 -1.38 -21.82 10.42
C LYS A 431 -0.59 -21.01 11.47
N LYS A 432 0.41 -20.21 11.11
CA LYS A 432 1.34 -19.57 12.07
C LYS A 432 1.63 -18.11 11.73
N ILE A 433 1.94 -17.30 12.75
CA ILE A 433 2.37 -15.89 12.65
C ILE A 433 3.90 -15.84 12.54
N MET A 434 4.44 -15.43 11.38
CA MET A 434 5.87 -15.30 11.16
C MET A 434 6.43 -14.13 11.99
N ARG A 435 7.23 -14.44 13.02
CA ARG A 435 7.85 -13.40 13.82
C ARG A 435 9.06 -12.82 13.08
N ARG A 436 9.52 -11.69 13.59
CA ARG A 436 10.64 -10.91 13.01
C ARG A 436 11.87 -11.77 12.74
N LYS A 437 12.32 -12.58 13.71
CA LYS A 437 13.54 -13.38 13.59
C LYS A 437 13.46 -14.41 12.45
N GLU A 438 12.32 -15.09 12.32
CA GLU A 438 12.09 -16.07 11.27
C GLU A 438 12.06 -15.42 9.89
N TYR A 439 11.45 -14.23 9.79
CA TYR A 439 11.44 -13.45 8.55
C TYR A 439 12.82 -12.89 8.20
N GLU A 440 13.59 -12.36 9.16
CA GLU A 440 14.96 -11.86 8.96
C GLU A 440 15.86 -12.97 8.38
N ASN A 441 15.78 -14.19 8.91
CA ASN A 441 16.52 -15.33 8.35
C ASN A 441 16.15 -15.59 6.88
N PHE A 442 14.86 -15.46 6.52
CA PHE A 442 14.44 -15.65 5.13
C PHE A 442 14.90 -14.51 4.22
N ARG A 443 14.82 -13.27 4.73
CA ARG A 443 15.29 -12.06 4.05
C ARG A 443 16.80 -12.12 3.77
N GLU A 444 17.59 -12.72 4.65
CA GLU A 444 19.03 -12.95 4.42
C GLU A 444 19.31 -14.10 3.42
N LEU A 445 18.48 -15.14 3.44
CA LEU A 445 18.63 -16.30 2.55
C LEU A 445 18.25 -15.99 1.10
N SER A 446 17.21 -15.18 0.88
CA SER A 446 16.68 -14.93 -0.48
C SER A 446 17.69 -14.33 -1.46
N PRO A 447 18.46 -13.27 -1.11
CA PRO A 447 19.49 -12.75 -2.01
C PRO A 447 20.52 -13.80 -2.43
N ASN A 448 20.92 -14.69 -1.51
CA ASN A 448 21.88 -15.75 -1.80
C ASN A 448 21.29 -16.80 -2.75
N PHE A 449 20.01 -17.15 -2.59
CA PHE A 449 19.30 -18.01 -3.53
C PHE A 449 19.35 -17.43 -4.96
N PHE A 450 18.95 -16.17 -5.15
CA PHE A 450 18.95 -15.55 -6.48
C PHE A 450 20.36 -15.39 -7.06
N LYS A 451 21.34 -14.94 -6.26
CA LYS A 451 22.74 -14.85 -6.71
C LYS A 451 23.31 -16.20 -7.15
N THR A 452 22.90 -17.28 -6.50
CA THR A 452 23.39 -18.63 -6.80
C THR A 452 22.77 -19.19 -8.08
N TRP A 453 21.47 -18.97 -8.29
CA TRP A 453 20.71 -19.67 -9.32
C TRP A 453 20.42 -18.85 -10.58
N VAL A 454 20.24 -17.52 -10.46
CA VAL A 454 19.97 -16.65 -11.61
C VAL A 454 21.05 -16.76 -12.70
N PRO A 455 22.36 -16.76 -12.39
CA PRO A 455 23.39 -16.89 -13.41
C PRO A 455 23.37 -18.25 -14.12
N LYS A 456 23.04 -19.33 -13.40
CA LYS A 456 23.12 -20.71 -13.89
C LYS A 456 21.97 -21.09 -14.82
N TRP A 457 20.79 -20.48 -14.64
CA TRP A 457 19.59 -20.72 -15.44
C TRP A 457 19.43 -19.73 -16.60
N LYS A 458 20.56 -19.22 -17.14
CA LYS A 458 20.55 -18.40 -18.35
C LYS A 458 20.46 -19.31 -19.59
N HIS A 459 19.64 -18.91 -20.55
CA HIS A 459 19.61 -19.57 -21.85
C HIS A 459 20.97 -19.42 -22.54
N SER A 460 21.50 -20.53 -23.06
CA SER A 460 22.60 -20.49 -24.01
C SER A 460 22.15 -19.63 -25.21
N GLN A 461 22.95 -18.63 -25.58
CA GLN A 461 22.70 -17.81 -26.79
C GLN A 461 22.87 -18.62 -28.06
#